data_AF-A0AAU8IC67-F1
#
_entry.id   AF-A0AAU8IC67-F1
#
_cell.length_a   1.000
_cell.length_b   1.000
_cell.length_c   1.000
_cell.angle_alpha   90.00
_cell.angle_beta   90.00
_cell.angle_gamma   90.00
#
_symmetry.space_group_name_H-M   'P 1'
#
loop_
_entity.id
_entity.type
_entity.pdbx_description
1 polymer ?
#
loop_
_entity_poly.entity_id
_entity_poly.type
_entity_poly.pdbx_seq_one_letter_code
_entity_poly.pdbx_strand_id
1 'polypeptide(L)'
;MFMQQGGQSQTNFPQPPDILSTKDHLYIEDMLSWNLDLIKKAHAYASMCQDQDVMQAMNRTCQLHQRHYQDILNHLGKHIQTPVTGGISK
;
A
#
# COMPACT_ATOMS: atom_id res chain seq x y z
N MET A 1 33.53 -44.52 4.96
CA MET A 1 32.41 -43.70 5.48
C MET A 1 32.99 -42.43 6.07
N PHE A 2 32.77 -41.27 5.45
CA PHE A 2 33.00 -39.97 6.08
C PHE A 2 31.69 -39.19 6.01
N MET A 3 31.15 -38.89 7.19
CA MET A 3 29.87 -38.22 7.42
C MET A 3 29.97 -36.73 7.08
N GLN A 4 28.95 -36.26 6.37
CA GLN A 4 28.64 -34.85 6.08
C GLN A 4 28.09 -34.16 7.33
N GLN A 5 28.55 -32.93 7.61
CA GLN A 5 27.89 -32.04 8.57
C GLN A 5 27.55 -30.73 7.84
N GLY A 6 26.28 -30.60 7.45
CA GLY A 6 25.72 -29.37 6.90
C GLY A 6 25.20 -28.48 8.02
N GLY A 7 25.95 -27.44 8.38
CA GLY A 7 25.46 -26.37 9.24
C GLY A 7 24.64 -25.38 8.42
N GLN A 8 23.33 -25.33 8.63
CA GLN A 8 22.49 -24.26 8.12
C GLN A 8 22.65 -23.04 9.03
N SER A 9 23.45 -22.07 8.60
CA SER A 9 23.51 -20.73 9.18
C SER A 9 22.24 -19.96 8.78
N GLN A 10 21.45 -19.57 9.77
CA GLN A 10 20.26 -18.74 9.61
C GLN A 10 20.70 -17.29 9.30
N THR A 11 20.70 -16.92 8.02
CA THR A 11 21.04 -15.57 7.57
C THR A 11 19.94 -14.60 8.00
N ASN A 12 20.20 -13.79 9.04
CA ASN A 12 19.32 -12.70 9.44
C ASN A 12 19.54 -11.52 8.50
N PHE A 13 18.57 -11.22 7.63
CA PHE A 13 18.64 -10.05 6.76
C PHE A 13 18.19 -8.80 7.52
N PRO A 14 18.90 -7.66 7.41
CA PRO A 14 18.47 -6.43 8.02
C PRO A 14 17.12 -6.00 7.43
N GLN A 15 16.11 -5.86 8.28
CA GLN A 15 14.84 -5.29 7.88
C GLN A 15 14.92 -3.76 7.85
N PRO A 16 14.23 -3.11 6.90
CA PRO A 16 14.21 -1.66 6.82
C PRO A 16 13.57 -1.06 8.08
N PRO A 17 13.99 0.15 8.49
CA PRO A 17 13.37 0.86 9.62
C PRO A 17 11.88 1.12 9.37
N ASP A 18 11.08 1.08 10.43
CA ASP A 18 9.63 1.41 10.40
C ASP A 18 9.35 2.93 10.27
N ILE A 19 10.33 3.74 9.86
CA ILE A 19 10.16 5.18 9.67
C ILE A 19 9.90 5.48 8.20
N LEU A 20 8.81 6.19 7.92
CA LEU A 20 8.53 6.75 6.60
C LEU A 20 9.44 7.95 6.35
N SER A 21 10.25 7.86 5.30
CA SER A 21 11.04 8.98 4.81
C SER A 21 10.17 10.00 4.07
N THR A 22 10.73 11.18 3.77
CA THR A 22 10.07 12.17 2.90
C THR A 22 9.74 11.58 1.52
N LYS A 23 10.62 10.72 0.98
CA LYS A 23 10.39 10.09 -0.32
C LYS A 23 9.17 9.15 -0.27
N ASP A 24 9.00 8.41 0.82
CA ASP A 24 7.85 7.53 1.00
C ASP A 24 6.55 8.33 1.07
N HIS A 25 6.55 9.47 1.77
CA HIS A 25 5.39 10.37 1.80
C HIS A 25 5.00 10.89 0.42
N LEU A 26 5.96 11.31 -0.40
CA LEU A 26 5.69 11.77 -1.76
C LEU A 26 5.08 10.66 -2.63
N TYR A 27 5.61 9.45 -2.57
CA TYR A 27 5.02 8.32 -3.29
C TYR A 27 3.62 7.96 -2.78
N ILE A 28 3.38 8.02 -1.48
CA ILE A 28 2.05 7.78 -0.90
C ILE A 28 1.06 8.85 -1.37
N GLU A 29 1.46 10.12 -1.39
CA GLU A 29 0.64 11.24 -1.89
C GLU A 29 0.27 11.04 -3.37
N ASP A 30 1.23 10.65 -4.20
CA ASP A 30 0.99 10.33 -5.61
C ASP A 30 0.00 9.18 -5.77
N MET A 31 0.17 8.10 -4.99
CA MET A 31 -0.74 6.95 -5.02
C MET A 31 -2.16 7.32 -4.58
N LEU A 32 -2.30 8.14 -3.54
CA LEU A 32 -3.61 8.63 -3.09
C LEU A 32 -4.28 9.48 -4.17
N SER A 33 -3.54 10.42 -4.76
CA SER A 33 -4.03 11.31 -5.82
C SER A 33 -4.47 10.52 -7.04
N TRP A 34 -3.66 9.56 -7.48
CA TRP A 34 -3.99 8.71 -8.63
C TRP A 34 -5.25 7.88 -8.40
N ASN A 35 -5.40 7.26 -7.23
CA ASN A 35 -6.61 6.52 -6.90
C ASN A 35 -7.84 7.43 -6.87
N LEU A 36 -7.74 8.62 -6.26
CA LEU A 36 -8.86 9.57 -6.20
C LEU A 36 -9.32 10.04 -7.59
N ASP A 37 -8.38 10.34 -8.48
CA ASP A 37 -8.69 10.75 -9.85
C ASP A 37 -9.36 9.64 -10.66
N LEU A 38 -8.89 8.40 -10.53
CA LEU A 38 -9.49 7.24 -11.20
C LEU A 38 -10.89 6.95 -10.66
N ILE A 39 -11.12 7.07 -9.35
CA ILE A 39 -12.47 6.92 -8.74
C ILE A 39 -13.43 7.92 -9.37
N LYS A 40 -13.06 9.21 -9.40
CA LYS A 40 -13.92 10.28 -9.96
C LYS A 40 -14.24 10.04 -11.44
N LYS A 41 -13.22 9.70 -12.23
CA LYS A 41 -13.37 9.46 -13.68
C LYS A 41 -14.19 8.21 -13.98
N ALA A 42 -13.89 7.09 -13.31
CA ALA A 42 -14.62 5.83 -13.53
C ALA A 42 -16.09 5.97 -13.13
N HIS A 43 -16.38 6.63 -12.00
CA HIS A 43 -17.75 6.92 -11.59
C HIS A 43 -18.48 7.81 -12.61
N ALA A 44 -17.84 8.87 -13.09
CA ALA A 44 -18.42 9.73 -14.12
C ALA A 44 -18.70 8.96 -15.41
N TYR A 45 -17.75 8.17 -15.91
CA TYR A 45 -17.89 7.44 -17.17
C TYR A 45 -18.90 6.30 -17.10
N ALA A 46 -19.04 5.63 -15.96
CA ALA A 46 -20.12 4.65 -15.76
C ALA A 46 -21.52 5.25 -16.02
N SER A 47 -21.71 6.55 -15.75
CA SER A 47 -22.98 7.25 -16.01
C SER A 47 -23.17 7.72 -17.46
N MET A 48 -22.09 7.71 -18.26
CA MET A 48 -22.08 8.23 -19.64
C MET A 48 -22.10 7.13 -20.70
N CYS A 49 -21.81 5.89 -20.31
CA CYS A 49 -21.80 4.74 -21.21
C CYS A 49 -23.18 4.08 -21.33
N GLN A 50 -23.52 3.58 -22.51
CA GLN A 50 -24.75 2.81 -22.75
C GLN A 50 -24.50 1.29 -22.73
N ASP A 51 -23.29 0.89 -23.11
CA ASP A 51 -22.87 -0.51 -23.10
C ASP A 51 -22.77 -1.04 -21.66
N GLN A 52 -23.48 -2.14 -21.38
CA GLN A 52 -23.55 -2.70 -20.03
C GLN A 52 -22.22 -3.28 -19.53
N ASP A 53 -21.44 -3.88 -20.42
CA ASP A 53 -20.14 -4.47 -20.03
C ASP A 53 -19.14 -3.36 -19.69
N VAL A 54 -19.15 -2.27 -20.45
CA VAL A 54 -18.34 -1.08 -20.16
C VAL A 54 -18.76 -0.44 -18.83
N MET A 55 -20.06 -0.28 -18.58
CA MET A 55 -20.55 0.25 -17.30
C MET A 55 -20.10 -0.62 -16.12
N GLN A 56 -20.22 -1.94 -16.23
CA GLN A 56 -19.79 -2.87 -15.19
C GLN A 56 -18.27 -2.80 -14.96
N ALA A 57 -17.48 -2.73 -16.03
CA ALA A 57 -16.03 -2.59 -15.93
C ALA A 57 -15.63 -1.28 -15.22
N MET A 58 -16.30 -0.16 -15.53
CA MET A 58 -16.07 1.13 -14.87
C MET A 58 -16.45 1.07 -13.39
N ASN A 59 -17.60 0.48 -13.05
CA ASN A 59 -18.03 0.32 -11.66
C ASN A 59 -17.04 -0.55 -10.85
N ARG A 60 -16.57 -1.66 -11.42
CA ARG A 60 -15.56 -2.51 -10.79
C ARG A 60 -14.24 -1.77 -10.59
N THR A 61 -13.82 -0.98 -11.57
CA THR A 61 -12.62 -0.15 -11.50
C THR A 61 -12.74 0.87 -10.37
N CYS A 62 -13.87 1.58 -10.30
CA CYS A 62 -14.16 2.54 -9.23
C CYS A 62 -14.06 1.89 -7.84
N GLN A 63 -14.71 0.74 -7.63
CA GLN A 63 -14.66 0.00 -6.37
C GLN A 63 -13.25 -0.46 -6.00
N LEU A 64 -12.48 -0.93 -6.99
CA LEU A 64 -11.10 -1.36 -6.77
C LEU A 64 -10.22 -0.20 -6.28
N HIS A 65 -10.30 0.97 -6.93
CA HIS A 65 -9.51 2.13 -6.53
C HIS A 65 -9.97 2.73 -5.19
N GLN A 66 -11.27 2.69 -4.87
CA GLN A 66 -11.78 3.06 -3.54
C GLN A 66 -11.17 2.18 -2.45
N ARG A 67 -11.13 0.86 -2.67
CA ARG A 67 -10.50 -0.07 -1.74
C ARG A 67 -9.01 0.22 -1.56
N HIS A 68 -8.26 0.39 -2.64
CA HIS A 68 -6.83 0.71 -2.56
C HIS A 68 -6.57 2.03 -1.83
N TYR A 69 -7.36 3.06 -2.09
CA TYR A 69 -7.26 4.34 -1.38
C TYR A 69 -7.43 4.15 0.13
N GLN A 70 -8.47 3.40 0.53
CA GLN A 70 -8.73 3.11 1.95
C GLN A 70 -7.63 2.25 2.58
N ASP A 71 -7.11 1.26 1.85
CA ASP A 71 -6.01 0.39 2.32
C ASP A 71 -4.74 1.21 2.60
N ILE A 72 -4.40 2.17 1.72
CA ILE A 72 -3.27 3.08 1.91
C ILE A 72 -3.49 3.97 3.14
N LEU A 73 -4.67 4.58 3.30
CA LEU A 73 -4.98 5.40 4.48
C LEU A 73 -4.92 4.61 5.78
N ASN A 74 -5.44 3.38 5.78
CA ASN A 74 -5.38 2.49 6.94
C ASN A 74 -3.94 2.14 7.30
N HIS A 75 -3.08 1.91 6.30
CA HIS A 75 -1.65 1.66 6.53
C HIS A 75 -0.96 2.90 7.11
N LEU A 76 -1.19 4.09 6.53
CA LEU A 76 -0.62 5.35 7.02
C LEU A 76 -1.08 5.66 8.46
N GLY A 77 -2.35 5.41 8.79
CA GLY A 77 -2.87 5.60 10.14
C GLY A 77 -2.15 4.76 11.20
N LYS A 78 -1.70 3.54 10.84
CA LYS A 78 -0.89 2.69 11.75
C LYS A 78 0.49 3.29 12.00
N HIS A 79 1.12 3.88 10.99
CA HIS A 79 2.42 4.54 11.12
C HIS A 79 2.38 5.79 11.99
N ILE A 80 1.30 6.59 11.90
CA ILE A 80 1.10 7.80 12.72
C ILE A 80 0.88 7.45 14.20
N GLN A 81 0.26 6.30 14.50
CA GLN A 81 -0.09 5.89 15.86
C GLN A 81 1.06 5.18 16.61
N THR A 82 2.18 4.89 15.95
CA THR A 82 3.33 4.26 16.61
C THR A 82 3.92 5.21 17.66
N PRO A 83 3.82 4.93 18.97
CA PRO A 83 4.36 5.82 19.98
C PRO A 83 5.88 5.80 19.89
N VAL A 84 6.50 6.99 19.86
CA VAL A 84 7.95 7.19 19.98
C VAL A 84 8.38 6.67 21.36
N THR A 85 8.60 5.36 21.46
CA THR A 85 9.10 4.69 22.66
C THR A 85 10.43 4.00 22.32
N GLY A 86 11.36 4.80 21.80
CA GLY A 86 12.75 4.41 21.58
C GLY A 86 13.63 5.05 22.66
N GLY A 87 14.18 4.22 23.53
CA GLY A 87 14.76 4.57 24.83
C GLY A 87 15.88 5.61 24.84
N ILE A 88 15.74 6.56 25.77
CA ILE A 88 16.87 7.17 26.46
C ILE A 88 17.34 6.15 27.52
N SER A 89 18.29 5.30 27.16
CA SER A 89 19.08 4.57 28.16
C SER A 89 20.33 5.40 28.45
N LYS A 90 20.51 5.72 29.74
CA LYS A 90 21.68 6.35 30.33
C LYS A 90 22.95 5.54 30.11
#